data_AF-A0A649Z5R7-F1
#
_entry.id   AF-A0A649Z5R7-F1
#
_cell.length_a   1.000
_cell.length_b   1.000
_cell.length_c   1.000
_cell.angle_alpha   90.00
_cell.angle_beta   90.00
_cell.angle_gamma   90.00
#
_symmetry.space_group_name_H-M   'P 1'
#
loop_
_entity.id
_entity.type
_entity.pdbx_description
1 polymer ?
#
loop_
_entity_poly.entity_id
_entity_poly.type
_entity_poly.pdbx_seq_one_letter_code
_entity_poly.pdbx_strand_id
1 'polypeptide(L)'
;MSKDTSKYVKTDGAIASLLTYAGGIIALLLTSIVYLAAEVTIKILTITAPLFIICLSFGFLRQMFNSWLQLIFSSCFIFLFCGLAIKAGMTFLNGILTISIANADELNLISTGAQAGVAGAFMAWIIWQAKTYASQLAG
;
A
#
# COMPACT_ATOMS: atom_id res chain seq x y z
N MET A 1 9.49 43.44 25.68
CA MET A 1 8.06 43.59 25.38
C MET A 1 7.99 43.79 23.87
N SER A 2 7.50 42.87 23.05
CA SER A 2 6.34 42.00 23.17
C SER A 2 6.63 40.65 22.53
N LYS A 3 6.38 39.55 23.26
CA LYS A 3 6.07 38.27 22.64
C LYS A 3 4.62 38.40 22.19
N ASP A 4 4.41 38.65 20.91
CA ASP A 4 3.08 38.69 20.31
C ASP A 4 2.80 37.34 19.60
N THR A 5 2.28 36.33 20.31
CA THR A 5 0.85 35.93 20.38
C THR A 5 0.13 35.60 19.06
N SER A 6 0.80 34.89 18.13
CA SER A 6 0.07 34.06 17.15
C SER A 6 0.38 32.58 17.35
N LYS A 7 -0.45 31.96 18.20
CA LYS A 7 -0.59 30.51 18.42
C LYS A 7 -1.35 29.87 17.24
N TYR A 8 -1.06 30.32 16.03
CA TYR A 8 -1.62 29.79 14.80
C TYR A 8 -0.52 29.02 14.10
N VAL A 9 -0.72 27.72 13.90
CA VAL A 9 -0.12 27.10 12.71
C VAL A 9 -0.57 28.01 11.57
N LYS A 10 0.35 28.69 10.87
CA LYS A 10 0.00 29.42 9.63
C LYS A 10 -0.94 28.50 8.87
N THR A 11 -2.10 29.00 8.40
CA THR A 11 -3.12 28.16 7.73
C THR A 11 -2.49 27.21 6.70
N ASP A 12 -1.42 27.66 6.06
CA ASP A 12 -0.48 26.92 5.22
C ASP A 12 0.04 25.60 5.82
N GLY A 13 0.52 25.59 7.07
CA GLY A 13 0.98 24.40 7.79
C GLY A 13 -0.16 23.46 8.20
N ALA A 14 -1.34 24.00 8.53
CA ALA A 14 -2.51 23.17 8.81
C ALA A 14 -2.98 22.43 7.54
N ILE A 15 -3.06 23.15 6.41
CA ILE A 15 -3.36 22.58 5.09
C ILE A 15 -2.28 21.54 4.70
N ALA A 16 -1.01 21.86 4.87
CA ALA A 16 0.10 20.95 4.57
C ALA A 16 0.05 19.64 5.35
N SER A 17 -0.28 19.72 6.65
CA SER A 17 -0.44 18.55 7.49
C SER A 17 -1.61 17.68 7.02
N LEU A 18 -2.73 18.31 6.66
CA LEU A 18 -3.94 17.61 6.20
C LEU A 18 -3.68 16.86 4.88
N LEU A 19 -2.98 17.46 3.93
CA LEU A 19 -2.58 16.79 2.68
C LEU A 19 -1.64 15.59 2.94
N THR A 20 -0.69 15.74 3.86
CA THR A 20 0.24 14.67 4.22
C THR A 20 -0.49 13.48 4.85
N TYR A 21 -1.39 13.74 5.79
CA TYR A 21 -2.22 12.71 6.42
C TYR A 21 -3.19 12.06 5.43
N ALA A 22 -3.82 12.84 4.55
CA ALA A 22 -4.71 12.30 3.53
C ALA A 22 -3.98 11.31 2.61
N GLY A 23 -2.77 11.65 2.14
CA GLY A 23 -1.95 10.75 1.33
C GLY A 23 -1.57 9.46 2.07
N GLY A 24 -1.18 9.57 3.34
CA GLY A 24 -0.85 8.41 4.17
C GLY A 24 -2.04 7.50 4.46
N ILE A 25 -3.21 8.07 4.78
CA ILE A 25 -4.45 7.32 5.04
C ILE A 25 -4.88 6.54 3.79
N ILE A 26 -4.82 7.15 2.61
CA ILE A 26 -5.16 6.49 1.34
C ILE A 26 -4.23 5.28 1.11
N ALA A 27 -2.93 5.44 1.31
CA ALA A 27 -1.96 4.36 1.14
C ALA A 27 -2.21 3.20 2.10
N LEU A 28 -2.45 3.49 3.39
CA LEU A 28 -2.72 2.48 4.40
C LEU A 28 -4.05 1.75 4.16
N LEU A 29 -5.10 2.49 3.79
CA LEU A 29 -6.40 1.92 3.50
C LEU A 29 -6.31 0.96 2.32
N LEU A 30 -5.66 1.35 1.22
CA LEU A 30 -5.48 0.49 0.05
C LEU A 30 -4.65 -0.76 0.38
N THR A 31 -3.56 -0.59 1.14
CA THR A 31 -2.75 -1.71 1.65
C THR A 31 -3.60 -2.71 2.44
N SER A 32 -4.41 -2.21 3.38
CA SER A 32 -5.22 -3.06 4.25
C SER A 32 -6.25 -3.87 3.46
N ILE A 33 -6.87 -3.27 2.44
CA ILE A 33 -7.82 -3.98 1.55
C ILE A 33 -7.11 -5.10 0.78
N VAL A 34 -5.92 -4.83 0.24
CA VAL A 34 -5.17 -5.82 -0.54
C VAL A 34 -4.74 -6.99 0.33
N TYR A 35 -4.27 -6.74 1.56
CA TYR A 35 -3.94 -7.79 2.52
C TYR A 35 -5.17 -8.58 2.99
N LEU A 36 -6.27 -7.91 3.32
CA LEU A 36 -7.50 -8.58 3.71
C LEU A 36 -8.01 -9.50 2.59
N ALA A 37 -7.98 -9.03 1.34
CA ALA A 37 -8.37 -9.81 0.19
C ALA A 37 -7.50 -11.06 0.01
N ALA A 38 -6.17 -10.94 0.15
CA ALA A 38 -5.24 -12.06 0.07
C ALA A 38 -5.45 -13.08 1.22
N GLU A 39 -5.68 -12.58 2.44
CA GLU A 39 -5.91 -13.44 3.61
C GLU A 39 -7.21 -14.24 3.49
N VAL A 40 -8.31 -13.57 3.13
CA VAL A 40 -9.60 -14.23 2.92
C VAL A 40 -9.50 -15.25 1.79
N THR A 41 -8.81 -14.92 0.71
CA THR A 41 -8.59 -15.83 -0.42
C THR A 41 -7.88 -17.10 0.02
N ILE A 42 -6.74 -17.01 0.74
CA ILE A 42 -6.04 -18.19 1.25
C ILE A 42 -6.93 -19.03 2.16
N LYS A 43 -7.67 -18.42 3.09
CA LYS A 43 -8.56 -19.15 4.01
C LYS A 43 -9.61 -19.98 3.26
N ILE A 44 -10.25 -19.39 2.24
CA ILE A 44 -11.23 -20.10 1.41
C ILE A 44 -10.55 -21.25 0.64
N LEU A 45 -9.37 -21.00 0.08
CA LEU A 45 -8.61 -22.02 -0.68
C LEU A 45 -8.12 -23.16 0.21
N THR A 46 -7.78 -22.90 1.48
CA THR A 46 -7.41 -23.94 2.44
C THR A 46 -8.61 -24.80 2.85
N ILE A 47 -9.77 -24.20 3.10
CA ILE A 47 -10.99 -24.96 3.43
C ILE A 47 -11.42 -25.86 2.27
N THR A 48 -11.27 -25.37 1.03
CA THR A 48 -11.63 -26.11 -0.19
C THR A 48 -10.53 -27.05 -0.68
N ALA A 49 -9.37 -27.12 -0.03
CA ALA A 49 -8.23 -27.91 -0.45
C ALA A 49 -8.53 -29.41 -0.71
N PRO A 50 -9.31 -30.12 0.13
CA PRO A 50 -9.62 -31.54 -0.12
C PRO A 50 -10.34 -31.77 -1.46
N LEU A 51 -11.23 -30.84 -1.83
CA LEU A 51 -12.00 -30.87 -3.06
C LEU A 51 -11.09 -30.75 -4.28
N PHE A 52 -10.12 -29.81 -4.23
CA PHE A 52 -9.18 -29.60 -5.32
C PHE A 52 -8.11 -30.70 -5.44
N ILE A 53 -7.78 -31.40 -4.35
CA ILE A 53 -6.91 -32.59 -4.42
C ILE A 53 -7.62 -33.74 -5.13
N ILE A 54 -8.93 -33.92 -4.92
CA ILE A 54 -9.73 -34.93 -5.65
C ILE A 54 -9.82 -34.58 -7.15
N CYS A 55 -9.82 -33.29 -7.50
CA CYS A 55 -9.77 -32.85 -8.90
C CYS A 55 -8.52 -33.32 -9.67
N LEU A 56 -7.43 -33.71 -8.99
CA LEU A 56 -6.27 -34.34 -9.65
C LEU A 56 -6.58 -35.75 -10.17
N SER A 57 -7.54 -36.45 -9.58
CA SER A 57 -7.94 -37.80 -9.99
C SER A 57 -8.73 -37.83 -11.30
N PHE A 58 -9.30 -36.69 -11.72
CA PHE A 58 -10.10 -36.58 -12.94
C PHE A 58 -9.45 -35.60 -13.93
N GLY A 59 -9.05 -36.08 -15.11
CA GLY A 59 -8.26 -35.31 -16.07
C GLY A 59 -8.89 -33.97 -16.53
N PHE A 60 -10.23 -33.87 -16.58
CA PHE A 60 -10.92 -32.64 -16.97
C PHE A 60 -10.95 -31.57 -15.87
N LEU A 61 -10.75 -31.93 -14.60
CA LEU A 61 -10.73 -31.00 -13.47
C LEU A 61 -9.31 -30.47 -13.17
N ARG A 62 -8.30 -30.86 -13.95
CA ARG A 62 -6.92 -30.39 -13.79
C ARG A 62 -6.79 -28.87 -13.96
N GLN A 63 -7.59 -28.24 -14.82
CA GLN A 63 -7.61 -26.78 -14.98
C GLN A 63 -8.05 -26.08 -13.69
N MET A 64 -9.03 -26.63 -12.98
CA MET A 64 -9.52 -26.09 -11.70
C MET A 64 -8.45 -26.19 -10.60
N PHE A 65 -7.68 -27.29 -10.56
CA PHE A 65 -6.54 -27.43 -9.64
C PHE A 65 -5.44 -26.40 -9.94
N ASN A 66 -5.12 -26.17 -11.21
CA ASN A 66 -4.10 -25.19 -11.60
C ASN A 66 -4.50 -23.76 -11.19
N SER A 67 -5.77 -23.35 -11.41
CA SER A 67 -6.25 -22.04 -10.97
C SER A 67 -6.29 -21.92 -9.44
N TRP A 68 -6.66 -22.98 -8.72
CA TRP A 68 -6.60 -23.01 -7.25
C TRP A 68 -5.16 -22.82 -6.74
N LEU A 69 -4.20 -23.56 -7.29
CA LEU A 69 -2.79 -23.49 -6.93
C LEU A 69 -2.19 -22.13 -7.27
N GLN A 70 -2.51 -21.58 -8.44
CA GLN A 70 -2.12 -20.23 -8.83
C GLN A 70 -2.62 -19.18 -7.82
N LEU A 71 -3.88 -19.24 -7.40
CA LEU A 71 -4.42 -18.27 -6.45
C LEU A 71 -3.75 -18.34 -5.08
N ILE A 72 -3.29 -19.52 -4.65
CA ILE A 72 -2.47 -19.68 -3.44
C ILE A 72 -1.14 -18.94 -3.60
N PHE A 73 -0.40 -19.21 -4.67
CA PHE A 73 0.88 -18.55 -4.92
C PHE A 73 0.74 -17.04 -5.11
N SER A 74 -0.31 -16.61 -5.83
CA SER A 74 -0.63 -15.19 -5.99
C SER A 74 -0.84 -14.52 -4.65
N SER A 75 -1.63 -15.13 -3.76
CA SER A 75 -1.89 -14.58 -2.43
C SER A 75 -0.63 -14.51 -1.56
N CYS A 76 0.24 -15.52 -1.64
CA CYS A 76 1.56 -15.48 -0.98
C CYS A 76 2.45 -14.35 -1.52
N PHE A 77 2.51 -14.18 -2.85
CA PHE A 77 3.26 -13.10 -3.48
C PHE A 77 2.69 -11.72 -3.16
N ILE A 78 1.37 -11.56 -3.01
CA ILE A 78 0.77 -10.31 -2.56
C ILE A 78 1.32 -9.93 -1.18
N PHE A 79 1.42 -10.87 -0.23
CA PHE A 79 2.00 -10.58 1.08
C PHE A 79 3.44 -10.09 0.99
N LEU A 80 4.27 -10.78 0.22
CA LEU A 80 5.68 -10.46 0.02
C LEU A 80 5.87 -9.11 -0.69
N PHE A 81 5.22 -8.91 -1.85
CA PHE A 81 5.42 -7.73 -2.68
C PHE A 81 4.78 -6.49 -2.09
N CYS A 82 3.60 -6.58 -1.47
CA CYS A 82 3.05 -5.43 -0.76
C CYS A 82 3.93 -5.05 0.44
N GLY A 83 4.53 -6.01 1.15
CA GLY A 83 5.46 -5.71 2.25
C GLY A 83 6.68 -4.92 1.77
N LEU A 84 7.25 -5.34 0.64
CA LEU A 84 8.35 -4.63 -0.01
C LEU A 84 7.92 -3.25 -0.54
N ALA A 85 6.73 -3.15 -1.13
CA ALA A 85 6.17 -1.90 -1.66
C ALA A 85 5.95 -0.86 -0.56
N ILE A 86 5.40 -1.26 0.59
CA ILE A 86 5.20 -0.37 1.75
C ILE A 86 6.56 0.11 2.25
N LYS A 87 7.54 -0.78 2.39
CA LYS A 87 8.89 -0.40 2.83
C LYS A 87 9.54 0.62 1.89
N ALA A 88 9.47 0.38 0.57
CA ALA A 88 9.99 1.29 -0.43
C ALA A 88 9.25 2.64 -0.39
N GLY A 89 7.92 2.62 -0.32
CA GLY A 89 7.09 3.82 -0.23
C GLY A 89 7.36 4.64 1.03
N MET A 90 7.48 4.00 2.20
CA MET A 90 7.82 4.68 3.46
C MET A 90 9.21 5.32 3.39
N THR A 91 10.18 4.65 2.76
CA THR A 91 11.52 5.21 2.56
C THR A 91 11.46 6.47 1.69
N PHE A 92 10.67 6.45 0.62
CA PHE A 92 10.46 7.61 -0.25
C PHE A 92 9.78 8.77 0.49
N LEU A 93 8.69 8.50 1.21
CA LEU A 93 7.96 9.50 1.99
C LEU A 93 8.86 10.13 3.06
N ASN A 94 9.63 9.32 3.79
CA ASN A 94 10.58 9.80 4.79
C ASN A 94 11.69 10.64 4.17
N GLY A 95 12.14 10.34 2.95
CA GLY A 95 13.09 11.18 2.21
C GLY A 95 12.56 12.59 1.98
N ILE A 96 11.31 12.72 1.50
CA ILE A 96 10.65 14.01 1.28
C ILE A 96 10.48 14.78 2.58
N LEU A 97 10.03 14.12 3.65
CA LEU A 97 9.85 14.73 4.96
C LEU A 97 11.19 15.20 5.56
N THR A 98 12.26 14.43 5.41
CA THR A 98 13.59 14.79 5.92
C THR A 98 14.15 16.04 5.24
N ILE A 99 14.07 16.12 3.91
CA ILE A 99 14.49 17.31 3.15
C ILE A 99 13.64 18.53 3.55
N SER A 100 12.35 18.31 3.78
CA SER A 100 11.43 19.38 4.16
C SER A 100 11.69 19.94 5.56
N ILE A 101 12.07 19.08 6.51
CA ILE A 101 12.47 19.50 7.85
C ILE A 101 13.80 20.26 7.80
N ALA A 102 14.75 19.80 6.99
CA ALA A 102 16.07 20.43 6.86
C ALA A 102 16.02 21.85 6.26
N ASN A 103 15.00 22.16 5.45
CA ASN A 103 14.83 23.45 4.78
C ASN A 103 13.53 24.15 5.19
N ALA A 104 13.05 23.90 6.42
CA ALA A 104 11.73 24.34 6.88
C ALA A 104 11.55 25.88 6.88
N ASP A 105 12.64 26.65 6.98
CA ASP A 105 12.61 28.12 6.98
C ASP A 105 12.57 28.72 5.55
N GLU A 106 12.98 27.96 4.53
CA GLU A 106 13.04 28.40 3.13
C GLU A 106 11.92 27.83 2.26
N LEU A 107 11.36 26.69 2.64
CA LEU A 107 10.33 25.99 1.86
C LEU A 107 8.93 26.49 2.16
N ASN A 108 8.10 26.58 1.11
CA ASN A 108 6.67 26.79 1.25
C ASN A 108 6.03 25.52 1.87
N LEU A 109 5.52 25.64 3.09
CA LEU A 109 4.87 24.56 3.84
C LEU A 109 3.77 23.85 3.03
N ILE A 110 2.99 24.58 2.23
CA ILE A 110 1.94 24.00 1.38
C ILE A 110 2.54 23.09 0.30
N SER A 111 3.65 23.52 -0.33
CA SER A 111 4.33 22.72 -1.35
C SER A 111 4.90 21.43 -0.76
N THR A 112 5.49 21.51 0.43
CA THR A 112 5.97 20.34 1.18
C THR A 112 4.83 19.36 1.49
N GLY A 113 3.71 19.84 2.02
CA GLY A 113 2.55 19.00 2.33
C GLY A 113 1.91 18.39 1.09
N ALA A 114 1.89 19.11 -0.02
CA ALA A 114 1.43 18.59 -1.31
C ALA A 114 2.35 17.48 -1.84
N GLN A 115 3.68 17.65 -1.77
CA GLN A 115 4.64 16.63 -2.19
C GLN A 115 4.52 15.36 -1.35
N ALA A 116 4.37 15.50 -0.02
CA ALA A 116 4.15 14.36 0.87
C ALA A 116 2.80 13.67 0.61
N GLY A 117 1.74 14.43 0.32
CA GLY A 117 0.45 13.90 -0.10
C GLY A 117 0.52 13.11 -1.41
N VAL A 118 1.20 13.66 -2.43
CA VAL A 118 1.44 12.98 -3.71
C VAL A 118 2.30 11.73 -3.53
N ALA A 119 3.29 11.76 -2.64
CA ALA A 119 4.09 10.58 -2.30
C ALA A 119 3.25 9.46 -1.66
N GLY A 120 2.27 9.81 -0.83
CA GLY A 120 1.27 8.86 -0.32
C GLY A 120 0.41 8.25 -1.44
N ALA A 121 -0.07 9.06 -2.39
CA ALA A 121 -0.81 8.57 -3.55
C ALA A 121 0.05 7.64 -4.44
N PHE A 122 1.32 7.99 -4.64
CA PHE A 122 2.28 7.15 -5.39
C PHE A 122 2.54 5.82 -4.69
N MET A 123 2.66 5.82 -3.36
CA MET A 123 2.76 4.60 -2.57
C MET A 123 1.54 3.69 -2.79
N ALA A 124 0.34 4.26 -2.73
CA ALA A 124 -0.91 3.52 -2.99
C ALA A 124 -0.93 2.89 -4.40
N TRP A 125 -0.42 3.61 -5.40
CA TRP A 125 -0.30 3.09 -6.76
C TRP A 125 0.71 1.93 -6.87
N ILE A 126 1.87 2.00 -6.23
CA ILE A 126 2.84 0.89 -6.21
C ILE A 126 2.24 -0.35 -5.56
N ILE A 127 1.49 -0.19 -4.47
CA ILE A 127 0.81 -1.32 -3.81
C ILE A 127 -0.20 -1.99 -4.75
N TRP A 128 -0.95 -1.19 -5.51
CA TRP A 128 -1.85 -1.73 -6.54
C TRP A 128 -1.08 -2.54 -7.59
N GLN A 129 0.06 -2.02 -8.08
CA GLN A 129 0.88 -2.73 -9.06
C GLN A 129 1.49 -4.02 -8.50
N ALA A 130 1.90 -4.02 -7.22
CA ALA A 130 2.41 -5.20 -6.54
C ALA A 130 1.39 -6.35 -6.55
N LYS A 131 0.11 -6.05 -6.32
CA LYS A 131 -0.97 -7.04 -6.46
C LYS A 131 -1.08 -7.59 -7.89
N THR A 132 -1.02 -6.72 -8.90
CA THR A 132 -1.10 -7.13 -10.31
C THR A 132 0.05 -8.05 -10.69
N TYR A 133 1.28 -7.71 -10.31
CA TYR A 133 2.45 -8.55 -10.60
C TYR A 133 2.39 -9.90 -9.86
N ALA A 134 1.90 -9.93 -8.62
CA ALA A 134 1.68 -11.17 -7.90
C ALA A 134 0.69 -12.11 -8.63
N SER A 135 -0.36 -11.56 -9.25
CA SER A 135 -1.30 -12.34 -10.07
C SER A 135 -0.67 -12.87 -11.35
N GLN A 136 0.13 -12.05 -12.04
CA GLN A 136 0.78 -12.42 -13.30
C GLN A 136 1.86 -13.49 -13.11
N LEU A 137 2.65 -13.38 -12.04
CA LEU A 137 3.72 -14.34 -11.74
C LEU A 137 3.18 -15.71 -11.29
N ALA A 138 1.96 -15.77 -10.80
CA ALA A 138 1.38 -17.00 -10.30
C ALA A 138 0.81 -17.94 -11.37
N GLY A 139 0.54 -17.49 -12.61
CA GLY A 139 0.08 -18.36 -13.71
C GLY A 139 -0.71 -17.68 -14.80
#